data_AF-A0A1F3SMU1-F1
#
_entry.id   AF-A0A1F3SMU1-F1
#
_cell.length_a   1.000
_cell.length_b   1.000
_cell.length_c   1.000
_cell.angle_alpha   90.00
_cell.angle_beta   90.00
_cell.angle_gamma   90.00
#
_symmetry.space_group_name_H-M   'P 1'
#
loop_
_entity.id
_entity.type
_entity.pdbx_description
1 polymer ?
#
loop_
_entity_poly.entity_id
_entity_poly.type
_entity_poly.pdbx_seq_one_letter_code
_entity_poly.pdbx_strand_id
1 'polypeptide(L)'
;MYKSLIIAALILSACSTKDEQFCECLKAGDELNKVTAKFMSEIPTDKDAKKIQELKKEKNEACKNYIEMSGEEMRKRKTDCEE
;
A
#
# COMPACT_ATOMS: atom_id res chain seq x y z
N MET A 1 -36.17 8.30 -38.46
CA MET A 1 -34.90 7.63 -38.84
C MET A 1 -33.88 7.90 -37.74
N TYR A 2 -33.96 7.16 -36.63
CA TYR A 2 -33.22 7.42 -35.37
C TYR A 2 -32.16 6.34 -35.09
N LYS A 3 -31.77 5.60 -36.13
CA LYS A 3 -30.71 4.59 -36.08
C LYS A 3 -29.43 5.28 -36.51
N SER A 4 -28.63 5.78 -35.57
CA SER A 4 -27.16 5.99 -35.69
C SER A 4 -26.57 6.91 -34.60
N LEU A 5 -27.20 7.01 -33.42
CA LEU A 5 -26.76 7.95 -32.38
C LEU A 5 -26.68 7.33 -30.98
N ILE A 6 -26.20 6.08 -30.85
CA ILE A 6 -25.82 5.50 -29.54
C ILE A 6 -24.65 4.52 -29.72
N ILE A 7 -23.53 4.98 -30.28
CA ILE A 7 -22.23 4.31 -30.11
C ILE A 7 -21.25 5.38 -29.63
N ALA A 8 -21.67 6.11 -28.60
CA ALA A 8 -20.83 7.06 -27.89
C ALA A 8 -20.51 6.46 -26.51
N ALA A 9 -19.21 6.39 -26.23
CA ALA A 9 -18.66 6.58 -24.90
C ALA A 9 -18.86 5.50 -23.82
N LEU A 10 -18.72 4.20 -24.14
CA LEU A 10 -18.72 3.14 -23.12
C LEU A 10 -17.40 2.36 -22.95
N ILE A 11 -16.26 2.86 -23.46
CA ILE A 11 -14.96 2.16 -23.30
C ILE A 11 -13.86 3.08 -22.74
N LEU A 12 -14.22 3.92 -21.75
CA LEU A 12 -13.26 4.73 -20.99
C LEU A 12 -13.31 4.46 -19.48
N SER A 13 -13.64 3.23 -19.08
CA SER A 13 -13.47 2.79 -17.68
C SER A 13 -12.34 1.76 -17.56
N ALA A 14 -11.18 2.06 -18.15
CA ALA A 14 -9.92 1.54 -17.62
C ALA A 14 -9.48 2.47 -16.47
N CYS A 15 -10.34 2.65 -15.46
CA CYS A 15 -9.88 3.19 -14.19
C CYS A 15 -9.14 2.04 -13.52
N SER A 16 -7.81 2.09 -13.48
CA SER A 16 -7.03 1.37 -12.49
C SER A 16 -7.50 1.87 -11.13
N THR A 17 -8.46 1.20 -10.52
CA THR A 17 -8.82 1.48 -9.13
C THR A 17 -7.65 0.99 -8.30
N LYS A 18 -6.79 1.92 -7.90
CA LYS A 18 -5.71 1.73 -6.93
C LYS A 18 -6.21 0.88 -5.77
N ASP A 19 -5.47 -0.18 -5.45
CA ASP A 19 -5.76 -1.04 -4.30
C ASP A 19 -5.38 -0.26 -3.03
N GLU A 20 -6.31 0.57 -2.54
CA GLU A 20 -6.05 1.48 -1.42
C GLU A 20 -5.56 0.75 -0.18
N GLN A 21 -6.10 -0.45 0.10
CA GLN A 21 -5.67 -1.24 1.25
C GLN A 21 -4.22 -1.75 1.07
N PHE A 22 -3.80 -2.07 -0.16
CA PHE A 22 -2.41 -2.40 -0.45
C PHE A 22 -1.48 -1.19 -0.29
N CYS A 23 -1.91 -0.01 -0.73
CA CYS A 23 -1.13 1.21 -0.57
C CYS A 23 -1.01 1.63 0.91
N GLU A 24 -2.06 1.42 1.72
CA GLU A 24 -2.01 1.60 3.17
C GLU A 24 -1.02 0.61 3.82
N CYS A 25 -1.02 -0.65 3.38
CA CYS A 25 -0.02 -1.64 3.81
C CYS A 25 1.42 -1.18 3.52
N LEU A 26 1.68 -0.66 2.32
CA LEU A 26 2.99 -0.12 1.95
C LEU A 26 3.38 1.07 2.85
N LYS A 27 2.46 2.02 3.03
CA LYS A 27 2.69 3.21 3.87
C LYS A 27 3.00 2.83 5.32
N ALA A 28 2.24 1.91 5.92
CA ALA A 28 2.51 1.41 7.26
C ALA A 28 3.88 0.71 7.36
N GLY A 29 4.28 0.00 6.30
CA GLY A 29 5.63 -0.56 6.17
C GLY A 29 6.72 0.51 6.15
N ASP A 30 6.55 1.57 5.36
CA ASP A 30 7.50 2.68 5.25
C ASP A 30 7.63 3.48 6.55
N GLU A 31 6.52 3.71 7.26
CA GLU A 31 6.53 4.37 8.56
C GLU A 31 7.30 3.55 9.60
N LEU A 32 7.08 2.23 9.65
CA LEU A 32 7.86 1.33 10.49
C LEU A 32 9.35 1.37 10.12
N ASN A 33 9.67 1.27 8.83
CA ASN A 33 11.06 1.30 8.34
C ASN A 33 11.76 2.62 8.68
N LYS A 34 11.07 3.76 8.55
CA LYS A 34 11.63 5.08 8.88
C LYS A 34 11.99 5.21 10.36
N VAL A 35 11.18 4.63 11.25
CA VAL A 35 11.47 4.63 12.68
C VAL A 35 12.61 3.68 12.99
N THR A 36 12.59 2.46 12.45
CA THR A 36 13.61 1.45 12.75
C THR A 36 14.98 1.78 12.16
N ALA A 37 15.04 2.50 11.04
CA ALA A 37 16.30 2.93 10.41
C ALA A 37 17.17 3.80 11.35
N LYS A 38 16.56 4.55 12.28
CA LYS A 38 17.29 5.38 13.25
C LYS A 38 18.15 4.54 14.20
N PHE A 39 17.74 3.30 14.47
CA PHE A 39 18.43 2.42 15.42
C PHE A 39 19.60 1.65 14.79
N MET A 40 19.98 1.98 13.55
CA MET A 40 21.28 1.55 13.02
C MET A 40 22.45 2.31 13.69
N SER A 41 22.18 3.52 14.19
CA SER A 41 23.18 4.40 14.82
C SER A 41 22.83 4.80 16.26
N GLU A 42 21.62 4.51 16.72
CA GLU A 42 21.10 4.93 18.02
C GLU A 42 20.56 3.75 18.83
N ILE A 43 20.66 3.80 20.15
CA ILE A 43 20.05 2.80 21.04
C ILE A 43 18.58 3.21 21.26
N PRO A 44 17.60 2.33 20.98
CA PRO A 44 16.19 2.64 21.17
C PRO A 44 15.84 2.79 22.65
N THR A 45 14.96 3.74 22.96
CA THR A 45 14.35 3.92 24.28
C THR A 45 13.13 3.01 24.47
N ASP A 46 12.63 2.90 25.70
CA ASP A 46 11.36 2.20 25.97
C ASP A 46 10.17 2.81 25.21
N LYS A 47 10.20 4.14 24.98
CA LYS A 47 9.19 4.83 24.18
C LYS A 47 9.27 4.41 22.71
N ASP A 48 10.48 4.28 22.18
CA ASP A 48 10.70 3.80 20.82
C ASP A 48 10.25 2.34 20.67
N ALA A 49 10.55 1.49 21.65
CA ALA A 49 10.09 0.11 21.67
C ALA A 49 8.55 0.01 21.61
N LYS A 50 7.84 0.84 22.39
CA LYS A 50 6.37 0.93 22.32
C LYS A 50 5.89 1.39 20.95
N LYS A 51 6.51 2.43 20.39
CA LYS A 51 6.13 2.94 19.06
C LYS A 51 6.37 1.91 17.96
N ILE A 52 7.46 1.15 18.01
CA ILE A 52 7.74 0.05 17.08
C ILE A 52 6.66 -1.03 17.19
N GLN A 53 6.24 -1.38 18.41
CA GLN A 53 5.18 -2.38 18.61
C GLN A 53 3.84 -1.92 18.04
N GLU A 54 3.47 -0.66 18.24
CA GLU A 54 2.27 -0.05 17.64
C GLU A 54 2.34 -0.11 16.11
N LEU A 55 3.43 0.37 15.51
CA LEU A 55 3.62 0.36 14.05
C LEU A 55 3.64 -1.05 13.46
N LYS A 56 4.20 -2.04 14.17
CA LYS A 56 4.12 -3.44 13.75
C LYS A 56 2.68 -3.96 13.73
N LYS A 57 1.87 -3.60 14.72
CA LYS A 57 0.45 -3.99 14.77
C LYS A 57 -0.33 -3.34 13.63
N GLU A 58 -0.13 -2.04 13.41
CA GLU A 58 -0.75 -1.29 12.31
C GLU A 58 -0.38 -1.89 10.95
N LYS A 59 0.91 -2.14 10.71
CA LYS A 59 1.38 -2.81 9.50
C LYS A 59 0.74 -4.19 9.33
N ASN A 60 0.72 -5.02 10.37
CA ASN A 60 0.16 -6.37 10.26
C ASN A 60 -1.34 -6.35 9.93
N GLU A 61 -2.10 -5.41 10.49
CA GLU A 61 -3.52 -5.27 10.19
C GLU A 61 -3.74 -4.76 8.75
N ALA A 62 -3.02 -3.73 8.34
CA ALA A 62 -3.11 -3.18 6.98
C ALA A 62 -2.69 -4.21 5.93
N CYS A 63 -1.67 -5.02 6.23
CA CYS A 63 -1.07 -5.98 5.30
C CYS A 63 -1.68 -7.38 5.34
N LYS A 64 -2.70 -7.65 6.17
CA LYS A 64 -3.19 -9.02 6.45
C LYS A 64 -3.58 -9.82 5.21
N ASN A 65 -4.05 -9.14 4.16
CA ASN A 65 -4.50 -9.76 2.91
C ASN A 65 -3.36 -9.99 1.89
N TYR A 66 -2.15 -9.53 2.18
CA TYR A 66 -1.03 -9.49 1.22
C TYR A 66 0.21 -10.25 1.70
N ILE A 67 0.12 -10.95 2.84
CA ILE A 67 1.27 -11.63 3.46
C ILE A 67 1.83 -12.80 2.64
N GLU A 68 0.97 -13.47 1.87
CA GLU A 68 1.34 -14.61 1.00
C GLU A 68 1.65 -14.18 -0.45
N MET A 69 1.70 -12.87 -0.72
CA MET A 69 1.92 -12.35 -2.06
C MET A 69 3.36 -12.59 -2.52
N SER A 70 3.54 -13.02 -3.77
CA SER A 70 4.87 -13.15 -4.35
C SER A 70 5.53 -11.77 -4.50
N GLY A 71 6.87 -11.74 -4.45
CA GLY A 71 7.61 -10.49 -4.64
C GLY A 71 7.40 -9.85 -6.02
N GLU A 72 7.05 -10.65 -7.05
CA GLU A 72 6.72 -10.11 -8.37
C GLU A 72 5.36 -9.39 -8.36
N GLU A 73 4.34 -10.03 -7.79
CA GLU A 73 2.99 -9.45 -7.67
C GLU A 73 3.00 -8.18 -6.81
N MET A 74 3.77 -8.20 -5.71
CA MET A 74 3.94 -7.03 -4.85
C MET A 74 4.57 -5.84 -5.60
N ARG A 75 5.57 -6.10 -6.45
CA ARG A 75 6.19 -5.04 -7.28
C ARG A 75 5.22 -4.48 -8.32
N LYS A 76 4.40 -5.32 -8.94
CA LYS A 76 3.37 -4.87 -9.90
C LYS A 76 2.34 -3.97 -9.22
N ARG A 77 1.80 -4.38 -8.07
CA ARG A 77 0.83 -3.55 -7.34
C ARG A 77 1.42 -2.27 -6.78
N LYS A 78 2.72 -2.27 -6.46
CA LYS A 78 3.41 -1.08 -5.95
C LYS A 78 3.43 0.06 -6.97
N THR A 79 3.54 -0.24 -8.27
CA THR A 79 3.51 0.82 -9.29
C THR A 79 2.19 1.58 -9.28
N ASP A 80 1.09 0.90 -8.98
CA ASP A 80 -0.25 1.50 -8.92
C ASP A 80 -0.43 2.40 -7.67
N CYS A 81 0.47 2.29 -6.68
CA CYS A 81 0.47 3.16 -5.51
C CYS A 81 1.28 4.44 -5.67
N GLU A 82 2.19 4.49 -6.64
CA GLU A 82 3.12 5.61 -6.89
C GLU A 82 2.58 6.59 -7.95
N GLU A 83 1.47 6.26 -8.62
CA GLU A 83 0.58 7.19 -9.35
C GLU A 83 -0.37 7.93 -8.40
#